data_AF-A0A4S2SNQ7-F1
#
_entry.id   AF-A0A4S2SNQ7-F1
#
_cell.length_a   1.000
_cell.length_b   1.000
_cell.length_c   1.000
_cell.angle_alpha   90.00
_cell.angle_beta   90.00
_cell.angle_gamma   90.00
#
_symmetry.space_group_name_H-M   'P 1'
#
loop_
_entity.id
_entity.type
_entity.pdbx_description
1 polymer ?
#
loop_
_entity_poly.entity_id
_entity_poly.type
_entity_poly.pdbx_seq_one_letter_code
_entity_poly.pdbx_strand_id
1 'polypeptide(L)'
;MAEVREGAGVFDRLTGQVLNAVGAAPATDRAVRDLLAADAAAPAVTAVVESLLATGRLVRPTPDTPALTDAGRTCRAEAAVRVDAFRALAARGVSTDEYTAAVGVLARMTRNLTPAA
;
A
#
# COMPACT_ATOMS: atom_id res chain seq x y z
N MET A 1 25.27 18.26 14.23
CA MET A 1 25.21 16.82 13.95
C MET A 1 24.31 16.63 12.75
N ALA A 2 24.87 16.06 11.69
CA ALA A 2 24.22 15.89 10.40
C ALA A 2 23.23 14.73 10.46
N GLU A 3 21.95 15.01 10.24
CA GLU A 3 20.99 13.96 9.93
C GLU A 3 21.18 13.55 8.47
N VAL A 4 21.44 12.27 8.33
CA VAL A 4 21.72 11.55 7.09
C VAL A 4 20.50 11.67 6.18
N ARG A 5 20.66 12.36 5.04
CA ARG A 5 19.76 12.21 3.90
C ARG A 5 20.00 10.82 3.30
N GLU A 6 19.26 9.82 3.76
CA GLU A 6 19.16 8.55 3.03
C GLU A 6 18.37 8.79 1.73
N GLY A 7 19.02 8.52 0.61
CA GLY A 7 18.54 8.75 -0.75
C GLY A 7 17.43 7.81 -1.22
N ALA A 8 16.42 7.57 -0.41
CA ALA A 8 15.18 6.91 -0.82
C ALA A 8 14.02 7.74 -0.26
N GLY A 9 13.19 8.31 -1.13
CA GLY A 9 12.04 9.13 -0.73
C GLY A 9 11.21 8.43 0.36
N VAL A 10 10.68 9.23 1.29
CA VAL A 10 9.87 8.78 2.44
C VAL A 10 8.92 7.66 2.02
N PHE A 11 9.17 6.45 2.52
CA PHE A 11 8.26 5.32 2.32
C PHE A 11 7.09 5.50 3.28
N ASP A 12 6.05 6.20 2.85
CA ASP A 12 4.82 6.38 3.62
C ASP A 12 3.78 5.29 3.31
N ARG A 13 2.74 5.21 4.15
CA ARG A 13 1.66 4.24 4.01
C ARG A 13 1.04 4.25 2.60
N LEU A 14 0.81 5.44 2.05
CA LEU A 14 0.14 5.61 0.76
C LEU A 14 1.02 5.10 -0.40
N THR A 15 2.32 5.35 -0.33
CA THR A 15 3.32 4.79 -1.27
C THR A 15 3.28 3.27 -1.26
N GLY A 16 3.26 2.66 -0.06
CA GLY A 16 3.11 1.21 0.07
C GLY A 16 1.78 0.68 -0.48
N GLN A 17 0.68 1.41 -0.25
CA GLN A 17 -0.64 1.05 -0.77
C GLN A 17 -0.69 1.08 -2.30
N VAL A 18 -0.11 2.10 -2.93
CA VAL A 18 -0.03 2.21 -4.40
C VAL A 18 0.82 1.06 -4.98
N LEU A 19 2.00 0.79 -4.42
CA LEU A 19 2.85 -0.33 -4.87
C LEU A 19 2.15 -1.69 -4.72
N ASN A 20 1.38 -1.87 -3.66
CA ASN A 20 0.58 -3.08 -3.47
C ASN A 20 -0.57 -3.19 -4.46
N ALA A 21 -1.29 -2.10 -4.73
CA ALA A 21 -2.38 -2.07 -5.70
C ALA A 21 -1.88 -2.43 -7.11
N VAL A 22 -0.83 -1.75 -7.57
CA VAL A 22 -0.23 -2.00 -8.90
C VAL A 22 0.43 -3.38 -8.99
N GLY A 23 0.99 -3.87 -7.89
CA GLY A 23 1.65 -5.17 -7.84
C GLY A 23 0.74 -6.37 -7.62
N ALA A 24 -0.55 -6.17 -7.32
CA ALA A 24 -1.51 -7.26 -7.09
C ALA A 24 -2.08 -7.79 -8.41
N ALA A 25 -2.45 -6.89 -9.31
CA ALA A 25 -2.94 -7.20 -10.65
C ALA A 25 -2.74 -5.99 -11.57
N PRO A 26 -2.69 -6.17 -12.91
CA PRO A 26 -2.73 -5.06 -13.85
C PRO A 26 -3.96 -4.17 -13.59
N ALA A 27 -3.74 -2.88 -13.36
CA ALA A 27 -4.78 -1.93 -12.99
C ALA A 27 -4.53 -0.57 -13.64
N THR A 28 -5.62 0.13 -14.01
CA THR A 28 -5.52 1.50 -14.49
C THR A 28 -5.35 2.50 -13.34
N ASP A 29 -4.86 3.71 -13.61
CA ASP A 29 -4.78 4.79 -12.62
C ASP A 29 -6.15 5.10 -11.98
N ARG A 30 -7.23 4.94 -12.75
CA ARG A 30 -8.58 5.04 -12.20
C ARG A 30 -8.86 3.92 -11.21
N ALA A 31 -8.60 2.66 -11.59
CA ALA A 31 -8.84 1.52 -10.71
C ALA A 31 -8.01 1.60 -9.41
N VAL A 32 -6.75 2.07 -9.49
CA VAL A 32 -5.91 2.30 -8.31
C VAL A 32 -6.51 3.37 -7.40
N ARG A 33 -7.02 4.48 -7.96
CA ARG A 33 -7.69 5.53 -7.18
C ARG A 33 -8.99 5.06 -6.55
N ASP A 34 -9.82 4.33 -7.31
CA ASP A 34 -11.09 3.79 -6.84
C ASP A 34 -10.85 2.78 -5.69
N LEU A 35 -9.81 1.95 -5.81
CA LEU A 35 -9.41 1.00 -4.76
C LEU A 35 -8.95 1.69 -3.46
N LEU A 36 -8.27 2.84 -3.57
CA LEU A 36 -7.69 3.56 -2.44
C LEU A 36 -8.57 4.73 -1.95
N ALA A 37 -9.79 4.87 -2.47
CA ALA A 37 -10.65 6.02 -2.20
C ALA A 37 -11.02 6.16 -0.70
N ALA A 38 -11.04 5.06 0.05
CA ALA A 38 -11.26 5.07 1.50
C ALA A 38 -10.03 5.54 2.31
N ASP A 39 -8.82 5.39 1.74
CA ASP A 39 -7.56 5.70 2.41
C ASP A 39 -7.02 7.08 2.04
N ALA A 40 -7.27 7.57 0.82
CA ALA A 40 -6.74 8.83 0.32
C ALA A 40 -7.59 9.46 -0.79
N ALA A 41 -7.54 10.79 -0.87
CA ALA A 41 -8.14 11.52 -1.97
C ALA A 41 -7.40 11.25 -3.30
N ALA A 42 -8.15 11.23 -4.41
CA ALA A 42 -7.61 10.97 -5.75
C ALA A 42 -6.34 11.78 -6.12
N PRO A 43 -6.25 13.10 -5.84
CA PRO A 43 -5.03 13.86 -6.17
C PRO A 43 -3.78 13.39 -5.42
N ALA A 44 -3.94 12.91 -4.18
CA ALA A 44 -2.83 12.39 -3.40
C ALA A 44 -2.33 11.05 -3.98
N VAL A 45 -3.26 10.16 -4.36
CA VAL A 45 -2.92 8.90 -5.04
C VAL A 45 -2.20 9.17 -6.37
N THR A 46 -2.69 10.11 -7.18
CA THR A 46 -2.04 10.51 -8.43
C THR A 46 -0.63 11.05 -8.19
N ALA A 47 -0.45 11.92 -7.20
CA ALA A 47 0.88 12.47 -6.87
C ALA A 47 1.89 11.38 -6.50
N VAL A 48 1.45 10.36 -5.76
CA VAL A 48 2.29 9.20 -5.41
C VAL A 48 2.65 8.37 -6.65
N VAL A 49 1.69 8.10 -7.54
CA VAL A 49 1.97 7.40 -8.81
C VAL A 49 3.01 8.16 -9.64
N GLU A 50 2.85 9.47 -9.81
CA GLU A 50 3.79 10.30 -10.55
C GLU A 50 5.19 10.36 -9.90
N SER A 51 5.26 10.42 -8.56
CA SER A 51 6.52 10.33 -7.83
C SER A 51 7.23 8.98 -8.04
N LEU A 52 6.47 7.87 -8.02
CA LEU A 52 7.00 6.53 -8.26
C LEU A 52 7.46 6.32 -9.71
N LEU A 53 6.81 6.98 -10.68
CA LEU A 53 7.27 7.03 -12.07
C LEU A 53 8.56 7.84 -12.21
N ALA A 54 8.61 9.04 -11.61
CA ALA A 54 9.79 9.91 -11.63
C ALA A 54 11.02 9.26 -10.98
N THR A 55 10.81 8.40 -9.97
CA THR A 55 11.87 7.65 -9.28
C THR A 55 12.17 6.28 -9.89
N GLY A 56 11.54 5.93 -11.02
CA GLY A 56 11.78 4.66 -11.74
C GLY A 56 11.30 3.41 -11.00
N ARG A 57 10.39 3.55 -10.03
CA ARG A 57 9.75 2.44 -9.31
C ARG A 57 8.50 1.94 -10.04
N LEU A 58 7.90 2.77 -10.87
CA LEU A 58 6.87 2.41 -11.84
C LEU A 58 7.32 2.70 -13.26
N VAL A 59 6.70 2.03 -14.23
CA VAL A 59 6.70 2.41 -15.65
C VAL A 59 5.27 2.48 -16.15
N ARG A 60 5.07 3.09 -17.32
CA ARG A 60 3.80 3.07 -18.06
C ARG A 60 3.96 2.26 -19.35
N PRO A 61 3.58 0.96 -19.37
CA PRO A 61 3.50 0.19 -20.62
C PRO A 61 2.39 0.73 -21.54
N THR A 62 1.34 1.30 -20.96
CA THR A 62 0.29 2.07 -21.65
C THR A 62 0.03 3.35 -20.86
N PRO A 63 -0.56 4.40 -21.48
CA PRO A 63 -0.73 5.71 -20.85
C PRO A 63 -1.39 5.64 -19.47
N ASP A 64 -2.42 4.80 -19.29
CA ASP A 64 -3.23 4.75 -18.07
C ASP A 64 -2.94 3.56 -17.16
N THR A 65 -1.97 2.71 -17.50
CA THR A 65 -1.69 1.47 -16.75
C THR A 65 -0.28 1.53 -16.18
N PRO A 66 -0.10 1.88 -14.90
CA PRO A 66 1.21 1.75 -14.26
C PRO A 66 1.57 0.27 -14.07
N ALA A 67 2.87 -0.04 -14.13
CA ALA A 67 3.41 -1.35 -13.82
C ALA A 67 4.70 -1.23 -13.00
N LEU A 68 4.98 -2.20 -12.12
CA LEU A 68 6.20 -2.22 -11.31
C LEU A 68 7.45 -2.48 -12.18
N THR A 69 8.50 -1.69 -11.95
CA THR A 69 9.87 -2.07 -12.33
C THR A 69 10.42 -3.13 -11.37
N ASP A 70 11.61 -3.67 -11.67
CA ASP A 70 12.37 -4.44 -10.67
C ASP A 70 12.62 -3.62 -9.40
N ALA A 71 12.99 -2.34 -9.56
CA ALA A 71 13.18 -1.44 -8.43
C ALA A 71 11.87 -1.28 -7.62
N GLY A 72 10.72 -1.16 -8.27
CA GLY A 72 9.41 -1.12 -7.60
C GLY A 72 9.08 -2.42 -6.86
N ARG A 73 9.38 -3.59 -7.48
CA ARG A 73 9.21 -4.90 -6.84
C ARG A 73 10.07 -5.05 -5.59
N THR A 74 11.35 -4.67 -5.66
CA THR A 74 12.25 -4.70 -4.49
C THR A 74 11.74 -3.81 -3.37
N CYS A 75 11.34 -2.58 -3.69
CA CYS A 75 10.80 -1.63 -2.71
C CYS A 75 9.53 -2.19 -2.02
N ARG A 76 8.63 -2.79 -2.80
CA ARG A 76 7.44 -3.46 -2.27
C ARG A 76 7.80 -4.65 -1.35
N ALA A 77 8.78 -5.46 -1.72
CA ALA A 77 9.22 -6.59 -0.91
C ALA A 77 9.86 -6.14 0.42
N GLU A 78 10.72 -5.12 0.39
CA GLU A 78 11.32 -4.52 1.60
C GLU A 78 10.25 -3.98 2.55
N ALA A 79 9.22 -3.34 1.99
CA ALA A 79 8.09 -2.84 2.76
C ALA A 79 7.28 -3.97 3.40
N ALA A 80 7.03 -5.05 2.67
CA ALA A 80 6.33 -6.23 3.19
C ALA A 80 7.08 -6.81 4.40
N VAL A 81 8.39 -6.95 4.32
CA VAL A 81 9.23 -7.42 5.44
C VAL A 81 9.07 -6.52 6.67
N ARG A 82 9.08 -5.19 6.51
CA ARG A 82 8.91 -4.25 7.63
C ARG A 82 7.50 -4.33 8.23
N VAL A 83 6.47 -4.44 7.39
CA VAL A 83 5.08 -4.59 7.83
C VAL A 83 4.88 -5.91 8.59
N ASP A 84 5.47 -7.00 8.11
CA ASP A 84 5.36 -8.30 8.76
C ASP A 84 6.11 -8.34 10.09
N ALA A 85 7.29 -7.71 10.16
CA ALA A 85 8.00 -7.52 11.43
C ALA A 85 7.17 -6.71 12.44
N PHE A 86 6.54 -5.62 11.98
CA PHE A 86 5.62 -4.84 12.82
C PHE A 86 4.42 -5.65 13.28
N ARG A 87 3.79 -6.43 12.39
CA ARG A 87 2.66 -7.30 12.71
C ARG A 87 3.03 -8.36 13.76
N ALA A 88 4.20 -8.98 13.62
CA ALA A 88 4.70 -9.95 14.59
C ALA A 88 4.91 -9.31 15.97
N LEU A 89 5.43 -8.08 16.02
CA LEU A 89 5.59 -7.34 17.28
C LEU A 89 4.24 -6.95 17.89
N ALA A 90 3.30 -6.48 17.07
CA ALA A 90 1.97 -6.06 17.51
C ALA A 90 1.12 -7.24 18.03
N ALA A 91 1.28 -8.43 17.46
CA ALA A 91 0.59 -9.65 17.86
C ALA A 91 1.32 -10.45 18.95
N ARG A 92 2.41 -9.91 19.52
CA ARG A 92 3.19 -10.63 20.54
C ARG A 92 2.33 -10.89 21.78
N GLY A 93 2.17 -12.17 22.11
CA GLY A 93 1.33 -12.62 23.23
C GLY A 93 -0.16 -12.78 22.89
N VAL A 94 -0.54 -12.56 21.63
CA VAL A 94 -1.89 -12.83 21.11
C VAL A 94 -1.88 -14.19 20.42
N SER A 95 -2.75 -15.10 20.86
CA SER A 95 -2.92 -16.39 20.19
C SER A 95 -3.60 -16.22 18.83
N THR A 96 -3.43 -17.21 17.94
CA THR A 96 -4.11 -17.22 16.63
C THR A 96 -5.63 -17.11 16.77
N ASP A 97 -6.22 -17.73 17.80
CA ASP A 97 -7.65 -17.72 18.05
C ASP A 97 -8.14 -16.33 18.49
N GLU A 98 -7.42 -15.67 19.41
CA GLU A 98 -7.74 -14.31 19.84
C GLU A 98 -7.61 -13.31 18.68
N TYR A 99 -6.56 -13.45 17.87
CA TYR A 99 -6.37 -12.62 16.68
C TYR A 99 -7.52 -12.83 15.68
N THR A 100 -7.88 -14.08 15.40
CA THR A 100 -8.96 -14.43 14.46
C THR A 100 -10.31 -13.90 14.95
N ALA A 101 -10.60 -14.02 16.25
CA ALA A 101 -11.82 -13.49 16.85
C ALA A 101 -11.88 -11.96 16.72
N ALA A 102 -10.78 -11.26 17.03
CA ALA A 102 -10.71 -9.81 16.92
C ALA A 102 -10.92 -9.32 15.47
N VAL A 103 -10.24 -9.94 14.49
CA VAL A 103 -10.42 -9.64 13.07
C VAL A 103 -11.85 -9.92 12.62
N GLY A 104 -12.47 -11.01 13.09
CA GLY A 104 -13.87 -11.35 12.79
C GLY A 104 -14.86 -10.28 13.27
N VAL A 105 -14.64 -9.71 14.46
CA VAL A 105 -15.45 -8.61 14.99
C VAL A 105 -15.27 -7.35 14.13
N LEU A 106 -14.04 -6.96 13.82
CA LEU A 106 -13.75 -5.80 12.98
C LEU A 106 -14.39 -5.93 11.59
N ALA A 107 -14.27 -7.11 10.95
CA ALA A 107 -14.89 -7.37 9.66
C ALA A 107 -16.42 -7.22 9.70
N ARG A 108 -17.06 -7.63 10.79
CA ARG A 108 -18.50 -7.42 11.01
C ARG A 108 -18.83 -5.93 11.16
N MET A 109 -18.02 -5.18 11.91
CA MET A 109 -18.20 -3.73 12.03
C MET A 109 -18.07 -3.02 10.68
N THR A 110 -17.07 -3.37 9.86
CA THR A 110 -16.91 -2.83 8.50
C THR A 110 -18.12 -3.12 7.62
N ARG A 111 -18.68 -4.34 7.67
CA ARG A 111 -19.91 -4.67 6.94
C ARG A 111 -21.11 -3.82 7.39
N ASN A 112 -21.25 -3.57 8.68
CA ASN A 112 -22.33 -2.72 9.19
C ASN A 112 -22.20 -1.26 8.73
N LEU A 113 -20.97 -0.79 8.51
CA LEU A 113 -20.67 0.58 8.08
C LEU A 113 -20.69 0.77 6.56
N THR A 114 -20.70 -0.31 5.78
CA THR A 114 -20.82 -0.27 4.33
C THR A 114 -22.29 -0.55 3.99
N PRO A 115 -23.10 0.47 3.63
CA PRO A 115 -24.49 0.23 3.28
C PRO A 115 -24.56 -0.81 2.17
N ALA A 116 -25.43 -1.80 2.31
CA ALA A 116 -25.82 -2.61 1.16
C ALA A 116 -26.43 -1.64 0.13
N ALA A 117 -25.79 -1.55 -1.04
CA ALA A 117 -26.30 -0.77 -2.17
C ALA A 117 -27.63 -1.34 -2.65
#